data_AF-A0A9W7W704-F1
#
_entry.id   AF-A0A9W7W704-F1
#
_cell.length_a   1.000
_cell.length_b   1.000
_cell.length_c   1.000
_cell.angle_alpha   90.00
_cell.angle_beta   90.00
_cell.angle_gamma   90.00
#
_symmetry.space_group_name_H-M   'P 1'
#
loop_
_entity.id
_entity.type
_entity.pdbx_description
1 polymer ?
#
loop_
_entity_poly.entity_id
_entity_poly.type
_entity_poly.pdbx_seq_one_letter_code
_entity_poly.pdbx_strand_id
1 'polypeptide(L)'
;MPPAASVKRRRMQTAVTQSSQHDLMVASPRAMVEGGNILGGTSSPGMIVDGGDKSWIIGEAVQDKIKEALHDLEVMWKQKHKRIEVLKTLSNPWPHVPPQGAPHKKEDSLLKLPEANAALIPHHIFRKKLSGTQQDNMKAIRLLLRVQLLRCERPEDIQRIVATALVMGRSTQLNLSALHEPIMRALYRCRNNVSDTTVLETLGAIHSRFKIYNMPFSPQLLSLGLKFAARTRSLKQMKKYLKAARESSFWMSSNIFRSIIAKFSIGHRGLGEIRNGRWKRHELLQVCTGFPECDHLPLSKQYHLGVWLDRNDWQYLHGWIAVLARCKDVPSLWNEWLLWQQNPGRHTPKALDTRHALKTTKMRGDYWFLEQMAYAGGLKEAWAIFEKSGLPFRMLKDRTTMKMLEGIEYCTRHDKDILQALLRKYDHELGKMETALGVRWVPPLPVSGLRCVRQTSEAVRPEGQHVEFGNQGEVFERLSVEGCKLEEDHYGYPHDVEQVMDLKGMREEGLHEADEMGPA
;
A
#
# COMPACT_ATOMS: atom_id res chain seq x y z
N MET A 1 2.32 1.55 52.35
CA MET A 1 1.02 0.94 51.95
C MET A 1 -0.04 2.03 52.03
N PRO A 2 -0.77 2.28 50.94
CA PRO A 2 -2.05 1.60 50.71
C PRO A 2 -2.13 0.88 49.34
N PRO A 3 -3.12 0.00 49.10
CA PRO A 3 -3.24 -0.75 47.85
C PRO A 3 -3.93 0.05 46.73
N ALA A 4 -3.48 -0.17 45.48
CA ALA A 4 -4.11 0.40 44.29
C ALA A 4 -5.41 -0.33 43.92
N ALA A 5 -6.44 0.42 43.52
CA ALA A 5 -7.75 -0.13 43.19
C ALA A 5 -7.74 -0.97 41.89
N SER A 6 -8.35 -2.15 41.92
CA SER A 6 -8.45 -3.04 40.77
C SER A 6 -9.56 -2.60 39.80
N VAL A 7 -9.17 -2.08 38.63
CA VAL A 7 -10.12 -1.75 37.56
C VAL A 7 -10.46 -3.01 36.76
N LYS A 8 -11.61 -3.63 37.07
CA LYS A 8 -12.17 -4.76 36.32
C LYS A 8 -12.48 -4.35 34.86
N ARG A 9 -11.71 -4.84 33.89
CA ARG A 9 -12.10 -4.78 32.47
C ARG A 9 -13.26 -5.74 32.20
N ARG A 10 -14.43 -5.21 31.84
CA ARG A 10 -15.55 -6.02 31.32
C ARG A 10 -15.15 -6.66 29.99
N ARG A 11 -15.24 -7.99 29.89
CA ARG A 11 -15.32 -8.68 28.60
C ARG A 11 -16.69 -8.37 27.99
N MET A 12 -16.73 -7.82 26.77
CA MET A 12 -17.94 -7.91 25.95
C MET A 12 -17.93 -9.27 25.25
N GLN A 13 -18.99 -10.04 25.45
CA GLN A 13 -19.27 -11.23 24.66
C GLN A 13 -19.96 -10.78 23.36
N THR A 14 -19.40 -11.13 22.21
CA THR A 14 -20.09 -10.99 20.92
C THR A 14 -21.03 -12.17 20.72
N ALA A 15 -22.33 -11.89 20.59
CA ALA A 15 -23.33 -12.90 20.29
C ALA A 15 -23.23 -13.35 18.83
N VAL A 16 -23.33 -14.66 18.61
CA VAL A 16 -23.49 -15.25 17.28
C VAL A 16 -24.97 -15.17 16.90
N THR A 17 -25.27 -14.65 15.70
CA THR A 17 -26.62 -14.70 15.11
C THR A 17 -26.55 -15.43 13.77
N GLN A 18 -27.32 -16.52 13.67
CA GLN A 18 -27.54 -17.28 12.46
C GLN A 18 -28.76 -16.72 11.70
N SER A 19 -28.67 -16.70 10.37
CA SER A 19 -29.78 -16.53 9.44
C SER A 19 -29.30 -17.11 8.10
N SER A 20 -29.62 -18.37 7.81
CA SER A 20 -30.87 -18.84 7.18
C SER A 20 -30.88 -18.60 5.66
N GLN A 21 -30.82 -19.71 4.93
CA GLN A 21 -30.83 -19.79 3.46
C GLN A 21 -32.17 -19.29 2.88
N HIS A 22 -32.15 -18.84 1.62
CA HIS A 22 -33.30 -18.97 0.73
C HIS A 22 -32.85 -19.09 -0.73
N ASP A 23 -33.38 -20.10 -1.41
CA ASP A 23 -33.13 -20.39 -2.83
C ASP A 23 -33.81 -19.38 -3.76
N LEU A 24 -33.22 -19.17 -4.95
CA LEU A 24 -33.95 -18.72 -6.15
C LEU A 24 -33.31 -19.31 -7.41
N MET A 25 -33.93 -20.36 -7.97
CA MET A 25 -33.65 -20.85 -9.32
C MET A 25 -34.33 -19.95 -10.36
N VAL A 26 -33.63 -19.64 -11.46
CA VAL A 26 -34.26 -19.26 -12.75
C VAL A 26 -33.50 -19.93 -13.89
N ALA A 27 -34.22 -20.38 -14.90
CA ALA A 27 -33.78 -21.35 -15.90
C ALA A 27 -33.08 -20.77 -17.14
N SER A 28 -32.37 -21.64 -17.85
CA SER A 28 -31.84 -21.43 -19.20
C SER A 28 -32.88 -21.83 -20.27
N PRO A 29 -33.00 -21.11 -21.39
CA PRO A 29 -33.63 -21.59 -22.62
C PRO A 29 -32.62 -21.98 -23.70
N ARG A 30 -32.97 -23.02 -24.47
CA ARG A 30 -32.19 -23.58 -25.59
C ARG A 30 -32.43 -22.85 -26.92
N ALA A 31 -31.42 -22.98 -27.78
CA ALA A 31 -31.34 -22.79 -29.23
C ALA A 31 -32.62 -22.85 -30.09
N MET A 32 -32.56 -22.16 -31.24
CA MET A 32 -33.05 -22.68 -32.53
C MET A 32 -32.08 -22.39 -33.68
N VAL A 33 -32.23 -23.15 -34.77
CA VAL A 33 -31.34 -23.28 -35.93
C VAL A 33 -32.16 -23.03 -37.20
N GLU A 34 -31.59 -22.29 -38.16
CA GLU A 34 -31.85 -22.30 -39.62
C GLU A 34 -30.90 -21.23 -40.23
N GLY A 35 -30.32 -21.32 -41.43
CA GLY A 35 -30.45 -22.29 -42.53
C GLY A 35 -30.46 -21.52 -43.88
N GLY A 36 -29.35 -21.40 -44.61
CA GLY A 36 -29.31 -20.49 -45.78
C GLY A 36 -28.10 -20.61 -46.73
N ASN A 37 -28.41 -20.74 -48.02
CA ASN A 37 -27.55 -21.14 -49.16
C ASN A 37 -27.81 -20.19 -50.36
N ILE A 38 -26.91 -19.89 -51.33
CA ILE A 38 -25.52 -20.34 -51.61
C ILE A 38 -24.84 -19.41 -52.68
N LEU A 39 -23.49 -19.44 -52.82
CA LEU A 39 -22.66 -19.02 -53.99
C LEU A 39 -22.53 -17.54 -54.48
N GLY A 40 -21.37 -17.27 -55.11
CA GLY A 40 -21.07 -16.13 -56.00
C GLY A 40 -20.19 -15.02 -55.38
N GLY A 41 -19.10 -14.53 -55.98
CA GLY A 41 -18.46 -14.84 -57.27
C GLY A 41 -17.73 -13.61 -57.83
N THR A 42 -16.39 -13.63 -57.86
CA THR A 42 -15.48 -12.79 -58.69
C THR A 42 -15.80 -11.29 -58.91
N SER A 43 -14.95 -10.39 -58.42
CA SER A 43 -14.07 -9.52 -59.25
C SER A 43 -13.54 -8.29 -58.49
N SER A 44 -12.25 -8.00 -58.66
CA SER A 44 -11.69 -6.67 -58.39
C SER A 44 -11.70 -5.85 -59.69
N PRO A 45 -12.12 -4.58 -59.65
CA PRO A 45 -11.60 -3.61 -60.62
C PRO A 45 -11.10 -2.31 -59.97
N GLY A 46 -9.87 -1.93 -60.36
CA GLY A 46 -9.33 -0.57 -60.47
C GLY A 46 -9.74 0.52 -59.47
N MET A 47 -8.82 0.92 -58.60
CA MET A 47 -8.80 2.30 -58.09
C MET A 47 -8.39 3.26 -59.20
N ILE A 48 -9.36 3.93 -59.83
CA ILE A 48 -9.12 5.21 -60.48
C ILE A 48 -9.17 6.28 -59.38
N VAL A 49 -8.08 7.03 -59.21
CA VAL A 49 -8.03 8.16 -58.29
C VAL A 49 -8.41 9.40 -59.07
N ASP A 50 -9.61 9.92 -58.84
CA ASP A 50 -10.03 11.24 -59.31
C ASP A 50 -10.35 12.17 -58.14
N GLY A 51 -10.10 13.47 -58.34
CA GLY A 51 -10.07 14.49 -57.30
C GLY A 51 -11.44 15.07 -56.99
N GLY A 52 -11.96 14.78 -55.81
CA GLY A 52 -13.11 15.46 -55.22
C GLY A 52 -12.98 15.51 -53.70
N ASP A 53 -13.47 16.59 -53.09
CA ASP A 53 -13.42 16.80 -51.63
C ASP A 53 -14.06 15.63 -50.88
N LYS A 54 -13.23 14.79 -50.27
CA LYS A 54 -13.70 13.64 -49.48
C LYS A 54 -14.19 14.12 -48.11
N SER A 55 -15.43 14.59 -48.07
CA SER A 55 -16.20 14.57 -46.83
C SER A 55 -16.29 13.12 -46.37
N TRP A 56 -15.62 12.78 -45.28
CA TRP A 56 -15.64 11.43 -44.72
C TRP A 56 -17.00 11.20 -44.07
N ILE A 57 -17.95 10.67 -44.85
CA ILE A 57 -19.21 10.16 -44.32
C ILE A 57 -18.87 8.91 -43.49
N ILE A 58 -18.61 9.12 -42.21
CA ILE A 58 -18.46 8.04 -41.23
C ILE A 58 -19.81 7.32 -41.19
N GLY A 59 -19.86 6.12 -41.78
CA GLY A 59 -21.06 5.29 -41.81
C GLY A 59 -21.59 5.05 -40.40
N GLU A 60 -22.91 4.92 -40.27
CA GLU A 60 -23.63 4.91 -39.00
C GLU A 60 -23.06 3.88 -38.00
N ALA A 61 -22.78 2.66 -38.47
CA ALA A 61 -22.14 1.60 -37.68
C ALA A 61 -20.71 1.91 -37.18
N VAL A 62 -20.00 2.86 -37.80
CA VAL A 62 -18.69 3.35 -37.31
C VAL A 62 -18.88 4.50 -36.33
N GLN A 63 -19.89 5.37 -36.52
CA GLN A 63 -20.24 6.38 -35.53
C GLN A 63 -20.67 5.75 -34.20
N ASP A 64 -21.46 4.68 -34.25
CA ASP A 64 -21.95 4.01 -33.04
C ASP A 64 -20.83 3.32 -32.27
N LYS A 65 -19.87 2.68 -32.95
CA LYS A 65 -18.64 2.17 -32.32
C LYS A 65 -17.79 3.27 -31.68
N ILE A 66 -17.75 4.47 -32.28
CA ILE A 66 -17.05 5.62 -31.70
C ILE A 66 -17.81 6.14 -30.45
N LYS A 67 -19.14 6.19 -30.48
CA LYS A 67 -19.97 6.57 -29.31
C LYS A 67 -19.81 5.55 -28.17
N GLU A 68 -19.80 4.26 -28.48
CA GLU A 68 -19.59 3.16 -27.53
C GLU A 68 -18.20 3.26 -26.87
N ALA A 69 -17.13 3.40 -27.66
CA ALA A 69 -15.77 3.58 -27.15
C ALA A 69 -15.62 4.85 -26.29
N LEU A 70 -16.30 5.95 -26.64
CA LEU A 70 -16.33 7.17 -25.83
C LEU A 70 -17.12 6.98 -24.53
N HIS A 71 -18.21 6.21 -24.55
CA HIS A 71 -18.97 5.85 -23.35
C HIS A 71 -18.14 4.98 -22.41
N ASP A 72 -17.44 3.96 -22.92
CA ASP A 72 -16.55 3.10 -22.14
C ASP A 72 -15.38 3.89 -21.52
N LEU A 73 -14.79 4.83 -22.27
CA LEU A 73 -13.80 5.77 -21.75
C LEU A 73 -14.38 6.62 -20.60
N GLU A 74 -15.62 7.12 -20.73
CA GLU A 74 -16.29 7.89 -19.69
C GLU A 74 -16.61 7.04 -18.45
N VAL A 75 -17.06 5.80 -18.64
CA VAL A 75 -17.32 4.82 -17.57
C VAL A 75 -16.03 4.46 -16.85
N MET A 76 -14.94 4.15 -17.56
CA MET A 76 -13.62 3.94 -16.97
C MET A 76 -13.13 5.17 -16.20
N TRP A 77 -13.37 6.38 -16.72
CA TRP A 77 -12.94 7.62 -16.06
C TRP A 77 -13.76 7.92 -14.79
N LYS A 78 -15.07 7.63 -14.80
CA LYS A 78 -15.95 7.67 -13.62
C LYS A 78 -15.55 6.63 -12.58
N GLN A 79 -15.23 5.39 -12.98
CA GLN A 79 -14.73 4.35 -12.07
C GLN A 79 -13.37 4.73 -11.44
N LYS A 80 -12.44 5.29 -12.24
CA LYS A 80 -11.16 5.84 -11.76
C LYS A 80 -11.36 6.97 -10.74
N HIS A 81 -12.36 7.82 -10.93
CA HIS A 81 -12.74 8.86 -9.96
C HIS A 81 -13.35 8.28 -8.67
N LYS A 82 -14.26 7.29 -8.75
CA LYS A 82 -14.78 6.58 -7.56
C LYS A 82 -13.66 5.98 -6.72
N ARG A 83 -12.65 5.35 -7.35
CA ARG A 83 -11.46 4.85 -6.64
C ARG A 83 -10.66 5.96 -5.95
N ILE A 84 -10.54 7.14 -6.57
CA ILE A 84 -9.89 8.31 -5.97
C ILE A 84 -10.67 8.84 -4.76
N GLU A 85 -12.01 8.83 -4.82
CA GLU A 85 -12.89 9.28 -3.74
C GLU A 85 -12.85 8.32 -2.54
N VAL A 86 -12.91 7.01 -2.77
CA VAL A 86 -12.70 5.98 -1.74
C VAL A 86 -11.29 6.09 -1.11
N LEU A 87 -10.26 6.40 -1.91
CA LEU A 87 -8.92 6.67 -1.36
C LEU A 87 -8.85 7.97 -0.55
N LYS A 88 -9.64 9.02 -0.88
CA LYS A 88 -9.74 10.24 -0.07
C LYS A 88 -10.35 9.94 1.31
N THR A 89 -11.40 9.12 1.38
CA THR A 89 -12.10 8.80 2.64
C THR A 89 -11.29 7.85 3.52
N LEU A 90 -10.78 6.74 2.98
CA LEU A 90 -9.97 5.75 3.71
C LEU A 90 -8.69 6.30 4.34
N SER A 91 -8.23 7.47 3.88
CA SER A 91 -6.98 8.08 4.34
C SER A 91 -7.16 9.38 5.14
N ASN A 92 -8.41 9.78 5.41
CA ASN A 92 -8.76 10.84 6.32
C ASN A 92 -9.22 10.22 7.66
N PRO A 93 -8.48 10.39 8.77
CA PRO A 93 -8.89 9.87 10.08
C PRO A 93 -10.11 10.58 10.68
N TRP A 94 -10.67 11.58 10.00
CA TRP A 94 -11.85 12.36 10.41
C TRP A 94 -12.87 12.42 9.26
N PRO A 95 -13.62 11.32 8.98
CA PRO A 95 -14.62 11.32 7.92
C PRO A 95 -15.71 12.40 8.15
N HIS A 96 -16.29 12.90 7.06
CA HIS A 96 -17.32 13.95 7.11
C HIS A 96 -18.64 13.47 7.74
N VAL A 97 -18.86 12.16 7.81
CA VAL A 97 -20.02 11.53 8.43
C VAL A 97 -19.50 10.70 9.61
N PRO A 98 -19.95 10.95 10.86
CA PRO A 98 -19.68 10.04 11.97
C PRO A 98 -20.26 8.64 11.68
N PRO A 99 -19.64 7.55 12.15
CA PRO A 99 -20.29 6.24 12.08
C PRO A 99 -21.64 6.31 12.79
N GLN A 100 -22.71 5.87 12.11
CA GLN A 100 -24.09 5.99 12.59
C GLN A 100 -24.33 5.08 13.80
N GLY A 101 -24.06 5.62 15.00
CA GLY A 101 -24.43 5.03 16.28
C GLY A 101 -25.54 5.82 16.95
N ALA A 102 -26.66 5.15 17.22
CA ALA A 102 -27.83 5.49 18.04
C ALA A 102 -28.09 6.97 18.45
N PRO A 103 -29.31 7.52 18.20
CA PRO A 103 -29.66 8.86 18.61
C PRO A 103 -29.97 8.95 20.12
N HIS A 104 -28.98 9.34 20.94
CA HIS A 104 -29.23 9.77 22.31
C HIS A 104 -29.82 11.20 22.34
N LYS A 105 -31.04 11.33 22.85
CA LYS A 105 -31.71 12.62 23.16
C LYS A 105 -31.21 13.19 24.51
N LYS A 106 -31.47 14.51 24.68
CA LYS A 106 -31.25 15.37 25.87
C LYS A 106 -29.81 15.88 26.05
N GLU A 107 -29.55 17.11 26.48
CA GLU A 107 -30.44 18.24 26.84
C GLU A 107 -29.71 19.59 26.61
N ASP A 108 -30.42 20.72 26.63
CA ASP A 108 -29.85 22.04 26.32
C ASP A 108 -29.12 22.69 27.51
N SER A 109 -27.81 22.92 27.36
CA SER A 109 -27.08 24.16 27.75
C SER A 109 -25.57 23.97 27.53
N LEU A 110 -24.80 25.05 27.55
CA LEU A 110 -23.37 25.14 27.19
C LEU A 110 -23.06 25.04 25.67
N LEU A 111 -22.98 26.23 25.04
CA LEU A 111 -22.18 26.53 23.82
C LEU A 111 -22.02 25.37 22.82
N LYS A 112 -23.10 25.06 22.08
CA LYS A 112 -23.03 24.19 20.89
C LYS A 112 -21.95 24.71 19.95
N LEU A 113 -20.84 23.97 19.84
CA LEU A 113 -19.74 24.28 18.93
C LEU A 113 -20.30 24.31 17.50
N PRO A 114 -20.10 25.40 16.73
CA PRO A 114 -20.51 25.42 15.33
C PRO A 114 -19.91 24.24 14.57
N GLU A 115 -20.78 23.47 13.95
CA GLU A 115 -20.39 22.30 13.16
C GLU A 115 -19.45 22.67 12.02
N ALA A 116 -18.67 21.69 11.58
CA ALA A 116 -17.66 21.85 10.54
C ALA A 116 -18.20 22.39 9.19
N ASN A 117 -19.52 22.27 8.99
CA ASN A 117 -20.24 22.59 7.77
C ASN A 117 -20.82 24.02 7.75
N ALA A 118 -20.64 24.81 8.82
CA ALA A 118 -21.14 26.18 8.89
C ALA A 118 -20.31 27.13 7.99
N ALA A 119 -20.97 28.01 7.25
CA ALA A 119 -20.31 28.94 6.32
C ALA A 119 -19.20 29.78 6.98
N LEU A 120 -18.08 29.96 6.27
CA LEU A 120 -16.91 30.72 6.73
C LEU A 120 -17.30 32.17 7.09
N ILE A 121 -16.89 32.66 8.25
CA ILE A 121 -17.14 34.07 8.63
C ILE A 121 -16.31 34.98 7.71
N PRO A 122 -16.88 36.02 7.07
CA PRO A 122 -16.11 36.96 6.25
C PRO A 122 -14.90 37.54 6.99
N HIS A 123 -13.74 37.58 6.33
CA HIS A 123 -12.45 37.88 6.99
C HIS A 123 -12.42 39.22 7.72
N HIS A 124 -13.07 40.25 7.19
CA HIS A 124 -13.18 41.57 7.84
C HIS A 124 -13.99 41.50 9.16
N ILE A 125 -15.08 40.73 9.20
CA ILE A 125 -15.87 40.49 10.42
C ILE A 125 -15.06 39.69 11.43
N PHE A 126 -14.37 38.63 10.97
CA PHE A 126 -13.47 37.84 11.81
C PHE A 126 -12.38 38.73 12.45
N ARG A 127 -11.71 39.59 11.66
CA ARG A 127 -10.70 40.52 12.16
C ARG A 127 -11.29 41.50 13.18
N LYS A 128 -12.46 42.10 12.90
CA LYS A 128 -13.15 43.03 13.83
C LYS A 128 -13.57 42.36 15.14
N LYS A 129 -14.05 41.11 15.09
CA LYS A 129 -14.40 40.34 16.30
C LYS A 129 -13.16 39.94 17.10
N LEU A 130 -12.07 39.54 16.43
CA LEU A 130 -10.82 39.18 17.08
C LEU A 130 -10.15 40.40 17.74
N SER A 131 -10.20 41.58 17.10
CA SER A 131 -9.70 42.84 17.69
C SER A 131 -10.60 43.41 18.79
N GLY A 132 -11.91 43.21 18.69
CA GLY A 132 -12.88 43.62 19.71
C GLY A 132 -12.99 42.67 20.92
N THR A 133 -12.30 41.53 20.88
CA THR A 133 -12.19 40.65 22.05
C THR A 133 -11.09 41.19 22.96
N GLN A 134 -11.44 41.52 24.21
CA GLN A 134 -10.46 41.97 25.21
C GLN A 134 -9.27 41.00 25.29
N GLN A 135 -8.05 41.53 25.36
CA GLN A 135 -6.81 40.74 25.27
C GLN A 135 -6.71 39.64 26.34
N ASP A 136 -7.37 39.82 27.48
CA ASP A 136 -7.40 38.88 28.61
C ASP A 136 -8.40 37.73 28.44
N ASN A 137 -9.38 37.84 27.52
CA ASN A 137 -10.39 36.80 27.31
C ASN A 137 -9.86 35.66 26.40
N MET A 138 -8.88 34.93 26.92
CA MET A 138 -8.24 33.77 26.26
C MET A 138 -9.27 32.77 25.71
N LYS A 139 -10.36 32.54 26.45
CA LYS A 139 -11.41 31.58 26.08
C LYS A 139 -12.15 32.03 24.83
N ALA A 140 -12.54 33.31 24.74
CA ALA A 140 -13.21 33.87 23.58
C ALA A 140 -12.28 33.89 22.34
N ILE A 141 -11.03 34.32 22.51
CA ILE A 141 -10.00 34.31 21.43
C ILE A 141 -9.84 32.89 20.89
N ARG A 142 -9.60 31.91 21.78
CA ARG A 142 -9.40 30.50 21.40
C ARG A 142 -10.63 29.90 20.73
N LEU A 143 -11.83 30.20 21.21
CA LEU A 143 -13.08 29.73 20.61
C LEU A 143 -13.27 30.31 19.20
N LEU A 144 -13.05 31.61 19.03
CA LEU A 144 -13.20 32.29 17.74
C LEU A 144 -12.19 31.79 16.70
N LEU A 145 -10.93 31.59 17.09
CA LEU A 145 -9.91 30.94 16.25
C LEU A 145 -10.29 29.48 15.92
N ARG A 146 -10.71 28.69 16.92
CA ARG A 146 -11.12 27.29 16.73
C ARG A 146 -12.28 27.18 15.74
N VAL A 147 -13.34 27.97 15.93
CA VAL A 147 -14.52 27.97 15.06
C VAL A 147 -14.14 28.33 13.64
N GLN A 148 -13.36 29.38 13.43
CA GLN A 148 -13.03 29.82 12.08
C GLN A 148 -12.10 28.84 11.35
N LEU A 149 -11.09 28.28 12.03
CA LEU A 149 -10.27 27.19 11.48
C LEU A 149 -11.12 25.97 11.14
N LEU A 150 -12.12 25.66 11.98
CA LEU A 150 -13.06 24.57 11.75
C LEU A 150 -14.11 24.85 10.65
N ARG A 151 -14.01 25.96 9.92
CA ARG A 151 -14.83 26.26 8.72
C ARG A 151 -14.00 26.42 7.45
N CYS A 152 -12.68 26.24 7.52
CA CYS A 152 -11.81 26.35 6.35
C CYS A 152 -11.95 25.15 5.42
N GLU A 153 -12.11 25.44 4.13
CA GLU A 153 -12.10 24.46 3.05
C GLU A 153 -10.99 24.70 2.02
N ARG A 154 -10.31 25.85 2.08
CA ARG A 154 -9.24 26.21 1.15
C ARG A 154 -7.95 26.65 1.87
N PRO A 155 -6.76 26.40 1.27
CA PRO A 155 -5.47 26.85 1.80
C PRO A 155 -5.39 28.32 2.20
N GLU A 156 -5.98 29.20 1.39
CA GLU A 156 -5.91 30.66 1.54
C GLU A 156 -6.61 31.11 2.82
N ASP A 157 -7.71 30.44 3.20
CA ASP A 157 -8.49 30.78 4.40
C ASP A 157 -7.70 30.43 5.66
N ILE A 158 -7.05 29.26 5.70
CA ILE A 158 -6.15 28.87 6.78
C ILE A 158 -5.00 29.87 6.90
N GLN A 159 -4.36 30.23 5.77
CA GLN A 159 -3.27 31.21 5.77
C GLN A 159 -3.73 32.59 6.27
N ARG A 160 -4.90 33.07 5.84
CA ARG A 160 -5.48 34.36 6.30
C ARG A 160 -5.72 34.36 7.80
N ILE A 161 -6.31 33.30 8.36
CA ILE A 161 -6.58 33.18 9.80
C ILE A 161 -5.27 33.14 10.59
N VAL A 162 -4.34 32.27 10.20
CA VAL A 162 -3.02 32.14 10.83
C VAL A 162 -2.25 33.46 10.78
N ALA A 163 -2.20 34.12 9.62
CA ALA A 163 -1.54 35.42 9.47
C ALA A 163 -2.18 36.49 10.36
N THR A 164 -3.51 36.58 10.40
CA THR A 164 -4.22 37.56 11.23
C THR A 164 -3.94 37.31 12.71
N ALA A 165 -4.07 36.06 13.16
CA ALA A 165 -3.85 35.67 14.55
C ALA A 165 -2.40 35.91 15.02
N LEU A 166 -1.41 35.74 14.14
CA LEU A 166 -0.01 36.01 14.46
C LEU A 166 0.33 37.51 14.53
N VAL A 167 -0.39 38.37 13.78
CA VAL A 167 -0.17 39.83 13.80
C VAL A 167 -0.89 40.54 14.97
N MET A 168 -2.00 39.99 15.48
CA MET A 168 -2.85 40.66 16.48
C MET A 168 -2.21 40.85 17.87
N GLY A 169 -1.22 40.05 18.26
CA GLY A 169 -0.53 40.16 19.56
C GLY A 169 -0.27 38.82 20.26
N ARG A 170 0.54 38.86 21.32
CA ARG A 170 1.11 37.65 21.97
C ARG A 170 0.06 36.72 22.59
N SER A 171 -1.01 37.26 23.18
CA SER A 171 -2.17 36.49 23.66
C SER A 171 -2.80 35.64 22.54
N THR A 172 -3.03 36.24 21.38
CA THR A 172 -3.62 35.58 20.21
C THR A 172 -2.67 34.55 19.60
N GLN A 173 -1.38 34.87 19.51
CA GLN A 173 -0.33 33.95 19.06
C GLN A 173 -0.29 32.67 19.92
N LEU A 174 -0.30 32.81 21.26
CA LEU A 174 -0.27 31.67 22.20
C LEU A 174 -1.55 30.83 22.14
N ASN A 175 -2.71 31.45 21.94
CA ASN A 175 -3.95 30.68 21.73
C ASN A 175 -3.98 29.98 20.36
N LEU A 176 -3.35 30.54 19.32
CA LEU A 176 -3.19 29.88 18.02
C LEU A 176 -2.29 28.64 18.11
N SER A 177 -1.15 28.71 18.82
CA SER A 177 -0.23 27.57 18.93
C SER A 177 -0.83 26.38 19.69
N ALA A 178 -1.74 26.63 20.63
CA ALA A 178 -2.53 25.59 21.28
C ALA A 178 -3.50 24.87 20.32
N LEU A 179 -3.95 25.53 19.24
CA LEU A 179 -4.97 25.04 18.30
C LEU A 179 -4.42 24.17 17.16
N HIS A 180 -3.43 23.32 17.47
CA HIS A 180 -2.88 22.36 16.53
C HIS A 180 -3.94 21.42 15.92
N GLU A 181 -4.86 20.89 16.74
CA GLU A 181 -5.90 19.95 16.29
C GLU A 181 -6.90 20.57 15.28
N PRO A 182 -7.45 21.79 15.49
CA PRO A 182 -8.22 22.50 14.46
C PRO A 182 -7.43 22.82 13.19
N ILE A 183 -6.15 23.21 13.29
CA ILE A 183 -5.28 23.42 12.12
C ILE A 183 -5.13 22.12 11.32
N MET A 184 -4.91 20.98 11.98
CA MET A 184 -4.83 19.68 11.33
C MET A 184 -6.15 19.31 10.64
N ARG A 185 -7.30 19.48 11.30
CA ARG A 185 -8.62 19.21 10.69
C ARG A 185 -8.93 20.12 9.50
N ALA A 186 -8.49 21.38 9.53
CA ALA A 186 -8.62 22.30 8.41
C ALA A 186 -7.78 21.83 7.20
N LEU A 187 -6.51 21.48 7.41
CA LEU A 187 -5.61 20.97 6.37
C LEU A 187 -6.13 19.67 5.75
N TYR A 188 -6.67 18.74 6.55
CA TYR A 188 -7.30 17.52 6.05
C TYR A 188 -8.56 17.80 5.21
N ARG A 189 -9.33 18.85 5.52
CA ARG A 189 -10.50 19.24 4.71
C ARG A 189 -10.11 19.95 3.41
N CYS A 190 -9.06 20.77 3.41
CA CYS A 190 -8.54 21.37 2.17
C CYS A 190 -8.16 20.32 1.12
N ARG A 191 -7.70 19.14 1.55
CA ARG A 191 -7.38 17.99 0.67
C ARG A 191 -8.55 17.48 -0.19
N ASN A 192 -9.79 17.84 0.14
CA ASN A 192 -10.93 17.56 -0.75
C ASN A 192 -10.85 18.37 -2.04
N ASN A 193 -10.34 19.61 -1.93
CA ASN A 193 -10.34 20.65 -2.97
C ASN A 193 -8.97 20.87 -3.63
N VAL A 194 -7.86 20.55 -2.95
CA VAL A 194 -6.48 20.77 -3.46
C VAL A 194 -5.58 19.52 -3.37
N SER A 195 -4.42 19.58 -4.02
CA SER A 195 -3.43 18.49 -4.01
C SER A 195 -2.74 18.31 -2.65
N ASP A 196 -2.19 17.12 -2.39
CA ASP A 196 -1.38 16.86 -1.19
C ASP A 196 -0.15 17.80 -1.11
N THR A 197 0.42 18.19 -2.26
CA THR A 197 1.54 19.14 -2.36
C THR A 197 1.13 20.51 -1.86
N THR A 198 -0.03 21.01 -2.29
CA THR A 198 -0.59 22.30 -1.84
C THR A 198 -0.89 22.30 -0.35
N VAL A 199 -1.40 21.18 0.21
CA VAL A 199 -1.60 21.03 1.67
C VAL A 199 -0.26 21.07 2.42
N LEU A 200 0.78 20.41 1.90
CA LEU A 200 2.12 20.41 2.49
C LEU A 200 2.79 21.79 2.40
N GLU A 201 2.62 22.52 1.31
CA GLU A 201 3.09 23.91 1.17
C GLU A 201 2.38 24.84 2.17
N THR A 202 1.08 24.68 2.34
CA THR A 202 0.29 25.40 3.34
C THR A 202 0.82 25.14 4.75
N LEU A 203 1.01 23.88 5.13
CA LEU A 203 1.59 23.51 6.42
C LEU A 203 3.04 24.01 6.56
N GLY A 204 3.81 23.99 5.47
CA GLY A 204 5.17 24.50 5.40
C GLY A 204 5.27 26.01 5.61
N ALA A 205 4.28 26.77 5.12
CA ALA A 205 4.15 28.20 5.32
C ALA A 205 3.65 28.55 6.74
N ILE A 206 2.72 27.77 7.31
CA ILE A 206 2.33 27.90 8.73
C ILE A 206 3.56 27.71 9.62
N HIS A 207 4.34 26.65 9.38
CA HIS A 207 5.57 26.37 10.12
C HIS A 207 6.59 27.51 10.00
N SER A 208 6.84 28.02 8.79
CA SER A 208 7.72 29.18 8.59
C SER A 208 7.23 30.43 9.34
N ARG A 209 5.92 30.73 9.30
CA ARG A 209 5.34 31.86 10.06
C ARG A 209 5.52 31.67 11.56
N PHE A 210 5.26 30.47 12.11
CA PHE A 210 5.47 30.19 13.53
C PHE A 210 6.92 30.42 13.95
N LYS A 211 7.90 30.02 13.13
CA LYS A 211 9.34 30.28 13.37
C LYS A 211 9.66 31.78 13.36
N ILE A 212 9.10 32.56 12.45
CA ILE A 212 9.27 34.03 12.39
C ILE A 212 8.77 34.72 13.66
N TYR A 213 7.61 34.33 14.17
CA TYR A 213 7.03 34.90 15.41
C TYR A 213 7.51 34.20 16.70
N ASN A 214 8.53 33.34 16.62
CA ASN A 214 9.07 32.56 17.74
C ASN A 214 8.00 31.79 18.55
N MET A 215 7.02 31.20 17.85
CA MET A 215 5.92 30.45 18.44
C MET A 215 6.20 28.94 18.43
N PRO A 216 5.86 28.19 19.50
CA PRO A 216 6.08 26.75 19.56
C PRO A 216 5.23 26.05 18.49
N PHE A 217 5.89 25.27 17.64
CA PHE A 217 5.24 24.49 16.60
C PHE A 217 4.97 23.07 17.13
N SER A 218 3.70 22.68 17.16
CA SER A 218 3.26 21.45 17.85
C SER A 218 3.89 20.17 17.25
N PRO A 219 4.32 19.20 18.09
CA PRO A 219 4.77 17.88 17.65
C PRO A 219 3.78 17.15 16.72
N GLN A 220 2.48 17.34 16.94
CA GLN A 220 1.42 16.77 16.11
C GLN A 220 1.40 17.38 14.70
N LEU A 221 1.70 18.69 14.57
CA LEU A 221 1.87 19.35 13.28
C LEU A 221 3.19 18.95 12.57
N LEU A 222 4.28 18.71 13.31
CA LEU A 222 5.51 18.13 12.77
C LEU A 222 5.28 16.71 12.24
N SER A 223 4.59 15.86 13.02
CA SER A 223 4.20 14.51 12.61
C SER A 223 3.32 14.54 11.35
N LEU A 224 2.39 15.50 11.25
CA LEU A 224 1.59 15.71 10.04
C LEU A 224 2.46 16.11 8.85
N GLY A 225 3.42 17.01 9.06
CA GLY A 225 4.38 17.46 8.04
C GLY A 225 5.23 16.34 7.48
N LEU A 226 5.78 15.47 8.35
CA LEU A 226 6.52 14.27 7.97
C LEU A 226 5.65 13.31 7.14
N LYS A 227 4.40 13.05 7.57
CA LYS A 227 3.47 12.18 6.83
C LYS A 227 3.09 12.74 5.47
N PHE A 228 2.86 14.04 5.35
CA PHE A 228 2.60 14.68 4.06
C PHE A 228 3.85 14.72 3.18
N ALA A 229 5.05 15.01 3.71
CA ALA A 229 6.31 14.96 2.97
C ALA A 229 6.61 13.56 2.41
N ALA A 230 6.32 12.50 3.19
CA ALA A 230 6.42 11.11 2.73
C ALA A 230 5.43 10.81 1.58
N ARG A 231 4.20 11.33 1.68
CA ARG A 231 3.10 11.13 0.72
C ARG A 231 3.22 11.96 -0.56
N THR A 232 3.77 13.18 -0.51
CA THR A 232 4.07 14.01 -1.68
C THR A 232 5.40 13.64 -2.33
N ARG A 233 6.17 12.77 -1.68
CA ARG A 233 7.42 12.19 -2.19
C ARG A 233 8.53 13.22 -2.42
N SER A 234 8.56 14.25 -1.57
CA SER A 234 9.48 15.37 -1.70
C SER A 234 10.68 15.21 -0.76
N LEU A 235 11.85 14.87 -1.31
CA LEU A 235 13.12 14.83 -0.57
C LEU A 235 13.40 16.15 0.16
N LYS A 236 13.19 17.29 -0.51
CA LYS A 236 13.39 18.64 0.06
C LYS A 236 12.51 18.90 1.28
N GLN A 237 11.23 18.55 1.22
CA GLN A 237 10.34 18.74 2.37
C GLN A 237 10.63 17.72 3.47
N MET A 238 10.98 16.47 3.13
CA MET A 238 11.34 15.46 4.11
C MET A 238 12.60 15.89 4.91
N LYS A 239 13.66 16.35 4.22
CA LYS A 239 14.82 17.01 4.84
C LYS A 239 14.41 18.14 5.79
N LYS A 240 13.56 19.07 5.34
CA LYS A 240 13.07 20.20 6.15
C LYS A 240 12.37 19.74 7.44
N TYR A 241 11.47 18.76 7.36
CA TYR A 241 10.69 18.31 8.52
C TYR A 241 11.48 17.39 9.46
N LEU A 242 12.40 16.55 8.95
CA LEU A 242 13.29 15.76 9.80
C LEU A 242 14.28 16.66 10.56
N LYS A 243 14.85 17.68 9.89
CA LYS A 243 15.67 18.69 10.56
C LYS A 243 14.91 19.42 11.66
N ALA A 244 13.68 19.86 11.36
CA ALA A 244 12.84 20.54 12.35
C ALA A 244 12.43 19.62 13.52
N ALA A 245 12.21 18.32 13.27
CA ALA A 245 12.00 17.33 14.32
C ALA A 245 13.24 17.18 15.21
N ARG A 246 14.45 17.17 14.63
CA ARG A 246 15.70 17.14 15.41
C ARG A 246 15.92 18.42 16.23
N GLU A 247 15.68 19.59 15.63
CA GLU A 247 15.79 20.91 16.30
C GLU A 247 14.80 21.08 17.46
N SER A 248 13.66 20.39 17.46
CA SER A 248 12.59 20.51 18.47
C SER A 248 12.55 19.36 19.48
N SER A 249 13.58 18.51 19.53
CA SER A 249 13.63 17.31 20.38
C SER A 249 12.41 16.39 20.21
N PHE A 250 11.90 16.29 18.97
CA PHE A 250 10.71 15.51 18.65
C PHE A 250 10.94 14.00 18.88
N TRP A 251 10.16 13.43 19.79
CA TRP A 251 10.07 11.98 19.96
C TRP A 251 9.14 11.37 18.89
N MET A 252 9.70 10.48 18.07
CA MET A 252 8.95 9.76 17.04
C MET A 252 8.60 8.35 17.56
N SER A 253 7.33 8.13 17.92
CA SER A 253 6.88 6.78 18.33
C SER A 253 6.78 5.80 17.15
N SER A 254 6.77 4.50 17.45
CA SER A 254 6.63 3.40 16.48
C SER A 254 5.43 3.59 15.54
N ASN A 255 4.28 4.00 16.08
CA ASN A 255 3.09 4.34 15.30
C ASN A 255 3.32 5.50 14.31
N ILE A 256 4.08 6.53 14.71
CA ILE A 256 4.42 7.64 13.80
C ILE A 256 5.40 7.15 12.73
N PHE A 257 6.47 6.46 13.14
CA PHE A 257 7.50 5.90 12.26
C PHE A 257 6.91 4.95 11.20
N ARG A 258 6.13 3.94 11.61
CA ARG A 258 5.38 3.06 10.70
C ARG A 258 4.43 3.84 9.80
N SER A 259 3.73 4.86 10.30
CA SER A 259 2.80 5.64 9.47
C SER A 259 3.49 6.51 8.42
N ILE A 260 4.74 6.91 8.63
CA ILE A 260 5.60 7.58 7.64
C ILE A 260 6.08 6.54 6.61
N ILE A 261 6.62 5.42 7.08
CA ILE A 261 7.07 4.29 6.25
C ILE A 261 5.95 3.74 5.35
N ALA A 262 4.72 3.68 5.83
CA ALA A 262 3.56 3.25 5.05
C ALA A 262 3.23 4.18 3.86
N LYS A 263 3.82 5.37 3.77
CA LYS A 263 3.71 6.28 2.60
C LYS A 263 4.88 6.14 1.61
N PHE A 264 5.87 5.31 1.92
CA PHE A 264 6.98 4.99 1.02
C PHE A 264 6.58 3.96 -0.03
N SER A 265 5.94 4.45 -1.10
CA SER A 265 5.58 3.66 -2.27
C SER A 265 6.79 3.46 -3.20
N ILE A 266 7.39 2.27 -3.15
CA ILE A 266 8.40 1.81 -4.11
C ILE A 266 7.86 0.53 -4.76
N GLY A 267 7.40 0.61 -6.01
CA GLY A 267 6.92 -0.56 -6.79
C GLY A 267 5.53 -0.41 -7.42
N HIS A 268 5.09 -1.42 -8.19
CA HIS A 268 3.80 -1.44 -8.90
C HIS A 268 2.60 -1.67 -7.97
N ARG A 269 2.70 -2.62 -7.04
CA ARG A 269 1.62 -3.10 -6.14
C ARG A 269 1.38 -2.21 -4.91
N GLY A 270 1.77 -0.94 -4.95
CA GLY A 270 1.72 -0.05 -3.79
C GLY A 270 0.30 0.26 -3.32
N LEU A 271 -0.18 -0.47 -2.29
CA LEU A 271 -1.48 -0.23 -1.62
C LEU A 271 -1.63 1.20 -1.05
N GLY A 272 -0.51 1.93 -0.88
CA GLY A 272 -0.51 3.36 -0.57
C GLY A 272 -0.52 4.25 -1.82
N GLU A 273 -1.69 4.79 -2.15
CA GLU A 273 -1.94 5.97 -3.02
C GLU A 273 -0.87 6.29 -4.08
N ILE A 274 -1.00 5.68 -5.26
CA ILE A 274 -0.23 5.97 -6.49
C ILE A 274 -0.41 7.45 -6.95
N ARG A 275 -1.37 8.18 -6.36
CA ARG A 275 -1.85 9.51 -6.78
C ARG A 275 -0.77 10.60 -6.91
N ASN A 276 0.34 10.51 -6.17
CA ASN A 276 1.46 11.45 -6.28
C ASN A 276 2.77 10.75 -6.71
N GLY A 277 2.71 9.65 -7.47
CA GLY A 277 3.87 9.00 -8.11
C GLY A 277 4.53 7.86 -7.32
N ARG A 278 5.86 7.71 -7.47
CA ARG A 278 6.71 6.73 -6.76
C ARG A 278 7.96 7.43 -6.22
N TRP A 279 8.48 6.98 -5.07
CA TRP A 279 9.77 7.47 -4.57
C TRP A 279 10.89 6.91 -5.44
N LYS A 280 11.89 7.73 -5.78
CA LYS A 280 13.16 7.21 -6.32
C LYS A 280 13.91 6.48 -5.20
N ARG A 281 14.49 5.31 -5.50
CA ARG A 281 15.19 4.48 -4.50
C ARG A 281 16.31 5.25 -3.80
N HIS A 282 17.14 6.00 -4.53
CA HIS A 282 18.25 6.77 -3.96
C HIS A 282 17.78 7.94 -3.07
N GLU A 283 16.73 8.68 -3.45
CA GLU A 283 16.19 9.78 -2.64
C GLU A 283 15.61 9.26 -1.32
N LEU A 284 14.91 8.12 -1.38
CA LEU A 284 14.32 7.50 -0.20
C LEU A 284 15.36 6.79 0.67
N LEU A 285 16.40 6.20 0.07
CA LEU A 285 17.54 5.67 0.83
C LEU A 285 18.18 6.78 1.66
N GLN A 286 18.42 7.96 1.09
CA GLN A 286 18.92 9.12 1.84
C GLN A 286 18.01 9.51 3.03
N VAL A 287 16.70 9.53 2.82
CA VAL A 287 15.71 9.79 3.90
C VAL A 287 15.80 8.77 5.03
N CYS A 288 16.17 7.53 4.71
CA CYS A 288 16.35 6.45 5.68
C CYS A 288 17.71 6.55 6.39
N THR A 289 18.81 6.44 5.64
CA THR A 289 20.15 6.13 6.17
C THR A 289 21.05 7.34 6.38
N GLY A 290 20.83 8.47 5.70
CA GLY A 290 21.68 9.66 5.82
C GLY A 290 21.57 10.62 4.64
N PHE A 291 21.77 11.90 4.90
CA PHE A 291 21.89 12.91 3.84
C PHE A 291 23.36 13.26 3.67
N PRO A 292 23.94 13.26 2.46
CA PRO A 292 25.38 13.52 2.24
C PRO A 292 25.88 14.84 2.87
N GLU A 293 25.02 15.86 2.91
CA GLU A 293 25.27 17.15 3.59
C GLU A 293 25.35 17.06 5.13
N CYS A 294 25.17 15.89 5.73
CA CYS A 294 25.11 15.65 7.18
C CYS A 294 26.13 14.61 7.67
N ASP A 295 26.82 13.90 6.78
CA ASP A 295 27.71 12.78 7.16
C ASP A 295 28.87 13.24 8.06
N HIS A 296 29.30 14.50 7.92
CA HIS A 296 30.31 15.15 8.76
C HIS A 296 29.79 15.57 10.16
N LEU A 297 28.48 15.51 10.41
CA LEU A 297 27.88 15.86 11.70
C LEU A 297 27.89 14.64 12.63
N PRO A 298 28.06 14.82 13.95
CA PRO A 298 27.90 13.72 14.90
C PRO A 298 26.47 13.19 14.83
N LEU A 299 26.28 11.89 15.11
CA LEU A 299 24.97 11.20 15.05
C LEU A 299 23.86 11.93 15.84
N SER A 300 24.23 12.63 16.93
CA SER A 300 23.32 13.45 17.73
C SER A 300 22.75 14.69 17.00
N LYS A 301 23.37 15.12 15.90
CA LYS A 301 22.95 16.27 15.06
C LYS A 301 22.48 15.86 13.66
N GLN A 302 22.71 14.61 13.24
CA GLN A 302 22.14 14.06 12.01
C GLN A 302 20.62 13.96 12.08
N TYR A 303 19.94 13.97 10.93
CA TYR A 303 18.47 14.04 10.84
C TYR A 303 17.88 13.17 9.71
N HIS A 304 18.17 11.87 9.72
CA HIS A 304 17.54 10.86 8.84
C HIS A 304 16.67 9.91 9.69
N LEU A 305 15.75 9.14 9.08
CA LEU A 305 14.80 8.31 9.86
C LEU A 305 15.49 7.29 10.77
N GLY A 306 16.63 6.73 10.37
CA GLY A 306 17.43 5.82 11.18
C GLY A 306 17.88 6.38 12.54
N VAL A 307 17.88 7.71 12.75
CA VAL A 307 18.18 8.33 14.06
C VAL A 307 17.06 8.09 15.09
N TRP A 308 15.84 7.80 14.64
CA TRP A 308 14.68 7.47 15.49
C TRP A 308 14.35 5.97 15.51
N LEU A 309 15.21 5.11 14.95
CA LEU A 309 15.02 3.66 14.94
C LEU A 309 15.39 3.06 16.30
N ASP A 310 14.39 2.62 17.06
CA ASP A 310 14.61 1.66 18.14
C ASP A 310 14.70 0.24 17.54
N ARG A 311 15.83 -0.44 17.75
CA ARG A 311 16.05 -1.81 17.27
C ARG A 311 15.53 -2.89 18.22
N ASN A 312 15.07 -2.51 19.41
CA ASN A 312 14.45 -3.42 20.37
C ASN A 312 12.92 -3.53 20.17
N ASP A 313 12.27 -2.48 19.64
CA ASP A 313 10.84 -2.51 19.30
C ASP A 313 10.63 -3.04 17.86
N TRP A 314 10.05 -4.24 17.78
CA TRP A 314 9.70 -4.92 16.53
C TRP A 314 8.88 -4.06 15.56
N GLN A 315 8.03 -3.16 16.06
CA GLN A 315 7.16 -2.34 15.22
C GLN A 315 7.97 -1.35 14.35
N TYR A 316 9.08 -0.79 14.85
CA TYR A 316 10.01 -0.03 14.01
C TYR A 316 10.79 -0.97 13.08
N LEU A 317 11.41 -2.01 13.64
CA LEU A 317 12.33 -2.90 12.92
C LEU A 317 11.65 -3.56 11.71
N HIS A 318 10.44 -4.08 11.87
CA HIS A 318 9.63 -4.65 10.79
C HIS A 318 9.46 -3.67 9.62
N GLY A 319 9.07 -2.42 9.93
CA GLY A 319 8.87 -1.38 8.91
C GLY A 319 10.18 -0.94 8.25
N TRP A 320 11.26 -0.84 9.03
CA TRP A 320 12.59 -0.43 8.58
C TRP A 320 13.17 -1.41 7.55
N ILE A 321 13.23 -2.70 7.90
CA ILE A 321 13.71 -3.79 7.03
C ILE A 321 12.96 -3.79 5.68
N ALA A 322 11.64 -3.63 5.71
CA ALA A 322 10.81 -3.58 4.51
C ALA A 322 11.14 -2.40 3.57
N VAL A 323 11.57 -1.25 4.11
CA VAL A 323 11.94 -0.09 3.30
C VAL A 323 13.31 -0.28 2.66
N LEU A 324 14.30 -0.76 3.42
CA LEU A 324 15.63 -1.07 2.90
C LEU A 324 15.56 -2.09 1.75
N ALA A 325 14.78 -3.17 1.93
CA ALA A 325 14.57 -4.18 0.90
C ALA A 325 13.91 -3.62 -0.36
N ARG A 326 12.88 -2.77 -0.22
CA ARG A 326 12.25 -2.08 -1.37
C ARG A 326 13.21 -1.12 -2.07
N CYS A 327 14.12 -0.49 -1.34
CA CYS A 327 15.21 0.31 -1.90
C CYS A 327 16.28 -0.54 -2.62
N LYS A 328 16.23 -1.87 -2.49
CA LYS A 328 17.25 -2.85 -2.94
C LYS A 328 18.64 -2.62 -2.31
N ASP A 329 18.67 -2.10 -1.08
CA ASP A 329 19.92 -1.85 -0.37
C ASP A 329 20.35 -3.08 0.44
N VAL A 330 20.90 -4.08 -0.26
CA VAL A 330 21.37 -5.35 0.31
C VAL A 330 22.44 -5.14 1.40
N PRO A 331 23.47 -4.27 1.24
CA PRO A 331 24.47 -4.03 2.28
C PRO A 331 23.88 -3.55 3.61
N SER A 332 23.00 -2.54 3.61
CA SER A 332 22.37 -2.07 4.86
C SER A 332 21.44 -3.12 5.45
N LEU A 333 20.69 -3.85 4.62
CA LEU A 333 19.80 -4.92 5.08
C LEU A 333 20.58 -6.08 5.71
N TRP A 334 21.77 -6.41 5.19
CA TRP A 334 22.67 -7.39 5.77
C TRP A 334 23.28 -6.91 7.09
N ASN A 335 23.65 -5.65 7.20
CA ASN A 335 24.10 -5.06 8.46
C ASN A 335 23.01 -5.13 9.55
N GLU A 336 21.76 -4.80 9.22
CA GLU A 336 20.63 -4.97 10.16
C GLU A 336 20.39 -6.44 10.54
N TRP A 337 20.64 -7.39 9.63
CA TRP A 337 20.62 -8.82 9.97
C TRP A 337 21.72 -9.16 10.99
N LEU A 338 22.95 -8.69 10.79
CA LEU A 338 24.06 -8.90 11.74
C LEU A 338 23.76 -8.32 13.13
N LEU A 339 23.11 -7.16 13.20
CA LEU A 339 22.62 -6.57 14.46
C LEU A 339 21.49 -7.41 15.08
N TRP A 340 20.55 -7.91 14.26
CA TRP A 340 19.52 -8.84 14.73
C TRP A 340 20.09 -10.16 15.24
N GLN A 341 21.21 -10.66 14.69
CA GLN A 341 21.85 -11.87 15.18
C GLN A 341 22.26 -11.78 16.65
N GLN A 342 22.54 -10.57 17.14
CA GLN A 342 22.95 -10.22 18.51
C GLN A 342 21.79 -9.73 19.39
N ASN A 343 20.57 -9.59 18.84
CA ASN A 343 19.45 -8.99 19.53
C ASN A 343 18.91 -9.90 20.65
N PRO A 344 18.58 -9.38 21.85
CA PRO A 344 18.01 -10.18 22.94
C PRO A 344 16.77 -10.98 22.51
N GLY A 345 15.85 -10.38 21.75
CA GLY A 345 14.64 -11.04 21.24
C GLY A 345 14.90 -12.22 20.28
N ARG A 346 16.15 -12.41 19.82
CA ARG A 346 16.60 -13.57 19.06
C ARG A 346 17.26 -14.63 19.95
N HIS A 347 18.01 -14.22 20.97
CA HIS A 347 18.72 -15.11 21.91
C HIS A 347 17.81 -15.67 23.02
N THR A 348 16.89 -14.87 23.53
CA THR A 348 15.86 -15.26 24.51
C THR A 348 14.47 -15.15 23.85
N PRO A 349 14.13 -16.06 22.92
CA PRO A 349 12.92 -15.97 22.12
C PRO A 349 11.64 -16.02 22.97
N LYS A 350 10.77 -15.01 22.83
CA LYS A 350 9.43 -14.98 23.43
C LYS A 350 8.42 -15.70 22.52
N ALA A 351 7.39 -16.28 23.12
CA ALA A 351 6.25 -16.83 22.39
C ALA A 351 5.37 -15.70 21.82
N LEU A 352 4.81 -15.91 20.63
CA LEU A 352 3.95 -14.94 19.95
C LEU A 352 2.47 -15.28 20.14
N ASP A 353 1.63 -14.25 20.26
CA ASP A 353 0.17 -14.40 20.29
C ASP A 353 -0.33 -14.79 18.90
N THR A 354 -0.34 -16.09 18.66
CA THR A 354 -0.82 -16.72 17.44
C THR A 354 -1.48 -18.04 17.77
N ARG A 355 -2.32 -18.56 16.87
CA ARG A 355 -2.96 -19.88 17.00
C ARG A 355 -1.99 -21.07 17.15
N HIS A 356 -0.66 -20.85 17.05
CA HIS A 356 0.37 -21.90 17.16
C HIS A 356 1.43 -21.51 18.19
N ALA A 357 1.40 -22.15 19.36
CA ALA A 357 2.27 -21.87 20.50
C ALA A 357 3.80 -22.02 20.25
N LEU A 358 4.19 -22.64 19.13
CA LEU A 358 5.61 -22.83 18.74
C LEU A 358 6.21 -21.64 17.98
N LYS A 359 5.40 -20.63 17.60
CA LYS A 359 5.91 -19.43 16.90
C LYS A 359 6.58 -18.47 17.88
N THR A 360 7.83 -18.12 17.61
CA THR A 360 8.66 -17.26 18.47
C THR A 360 9.15 -15.99 17.81
N THR A 361 9.56 -15.00 18.61
CA THR A 361 10.22 -13.76 18.15
C THR A 361 11.43 -14.02 17.25
N LYS A 362 12.27 -15.02 17.59
CA LYS A 362 13.38 -15.48 16.73
C LYS A 362 12.87 -15.90 15.36
N MET A 363 11.87 -16.78 15.29
CA MET A 363 11.33 -17.26 14.01
C MET A 363 10.70 -16.14 13.18
N ARG A 364 9.96 -15.21 13.81
CA ARG A 364 9.38 -14.02 13.17
C ARG A 364 10.46 -13.14 12.55
N GLY A 365 11.51 -12.82 13.30
CA GLY A 365 12.63 -11.99 12.82
C GLY A 365 13.44 -12.68 11.73
N ASP A 366 13.92 -13.89 11.99
CA ASP A 366 14.72 -14.69 11.04
C ASP A 366 13.98 -14.89 9.70
N TYR A 367 12.69 -15.20 9.74
CA TYR A 367 11.88 -15.36 8.53
C TYR A 367 11.65 -14.02 7.80
N TRP A 368 11.44 -12.92 8.52
CA TRP A 368 11.26 -11.60 7.91
C TRP A 368 12.52 -11.09 7.22
N PHE A 369 13.70 -11.25 7.84
CA PHE A 369 14.97 -10.91 7.21
C PHE A 369 15.23 -11.72 5.95
N LEU A 370 14.97 -13.03 5.97
CA LEU A 370 15.05 -13.89 4.78
C LEU A 370 14.10 -13.40 3.67
N GLU A 371 12.82 -13.21 4.00
CA GLU A 371 11.78 -12.78 3.06
C GLU A 371 12.15 -11.43 2.41
N GLN A 372 12.58 -10.45 3.20
CA GLN A 372 12.95 -9.13 2.70
C GLN A 372 14.28 -9.14 1.93
N MET A 373 15.27 -9.96 2.32
CA MET A 373 16.53 -10.09 1.60
C MET A 373 16.35 -10.69 0.20
N ALA A 374 15.54 -11.74 0.10
CA ALA A 374 15.19 -12.34 -1.20
C ALA A 374 14.49 -11.34 -2.15
N TYR A 375 13.62 -10.46 -1.63
CA TYR A 375 12.98 -9.41 -2.44
C TYR A 375 13.88 -8.21 -2.75
N ALA A 376 14.90 -7.93 -1.94
CA ALA A 376 15.93 -6.95 -2.27
C ALA A 376 16.78 -7.41 -3.49
N GLY A 377 16.96 -8.73 -3.62
CA GLY A 377 17.80 -9.38 -4.64
C GLY A 377 19.11 -9.95 -4.09
N GLY A 378 19.34 -9.89 -2.78
CA GLY A 378 20.50 -10.49 -2.11
C GLY A 378 20.29 -11.99 -1.90
N LEU A 379 20.18 -12.77 -2.98
CA LEU A 379 19.83 -14.20 -2.88
C LEU A 379 20.90 -15.00 -2.12
N LYS A 380 22.18 -14.69 -2.32
CA LYS A 380 23.30 -15.28 -1.57
C LYS A 380 23.18 -15.02 -0.07
N GLU A 381 22.90 -13.77 0.31
CA GLU A 381 22.67 -13.36 1.70
C GLU A 381 21.42 -14.01 2.27
N ALA A 382 20.35 -14.16 1.49
CA ALA A 382 19.11 -14.80 1.91
C ALA A 382 19.29 -16.30 2.20
N TRP A 383 20.07 -17.02 1.38
CA TRP A 383 20.47 -18.41 1.67
C TRP A 383 21.36 -18.51 2.92
N ALA A 384 22.29 -17.58 3.12
CA ALA A 384 23.10 -17.52 4.34
C ALA A 384 22.27 -17.18 5.60
N ILE A 385 21.19 -16.40 5.47
CA ILE A 385 20.19 -16.20 6.54
C ILE A 385 19.47 -17.53 6.81
N PHE A 386 18.97 -18.20 5.77
CA PHE A 386 18.22 -19.46 5.90
C PHE A 386 19.02 -20.53 6.67
N GLU A 387 20.26 -20.77 6.27
CA GLU A 387 21.19 -21.70 6.92
C GLU A 387 21.35 -21.39 8.41
N LYS A 388 21.67 -20.13 8.75
CA LYS A 388 21.89 -19.67 10.14
C LYS A 388 20.61 -19.54 10.97
N SER A 389 19.44 -19.64 10.35
CA SER A 389 18.15 -19.50 11.03
C SER A 389 17.60 -20.83 11.53
N GLY A 390 17.93 -21.94 10.86
CA GLY A 390 17.39 -23.27 11.16
C GLY A 390 15.89 -23.42 10.87
N LEU A 391 15.32 -22.54 10.05
CA LEU A 391 13.91 -22.58 9.66
C LEU A 391 13.66 -23.78 8.74
N PRO A 392 12.57 -24.56 8.91
CA PRO A 392 12.17 -25.56 7.93
C PRO A 392 11.75 -24.89 6.61
N PHE A 393 12.24 -25.39 5.47
CA PHE A 393 11.98 -24.75 4.17
C PHE A 393 10.48 -24.70 3.82
N ARG A 394 9.72 -25.75 4.18
CA ARG A 394 8.25 -25.82 4.08
C ARG A 394 7.47 -24.74 4.88
N MET A 395 8.13 -23.98 5.75
CA MET A 395 7.50 -22.86 6.49
C MET A 395 7.64 -21.51 5.78
N LEU A 396 8.43 -21.44 4.71
CA LEU A 396 8.53 -20.24 3.88
C LEU A 396 7.27 -20.16 2.98
N LYS A 397 6.71 -18.95 2.84
CA LYS A 397 5.66 -18.67 1.85
C LYS A 397 6.08 -19.12 0.46
N ASP A 398 5.16 -19.64 -0.34
CA ASP A 398 5.41 -20.03 -1.73
C ASP A 398 6.10 -18.91 -2.53
N ARG A 399 5.64 -17.65 -2.37
CA ARG A 399 6.27 -16.47 -3.01
C ARG A 399 7.72 -16.19 -2.58
N THR A 400 8.11 -16.60 -1.37
CA THR A 400 9.48 -16.46 -0.85
C THR A 400 10.31 -17.65 -1.32
N THR A 401 9.74 -18.85 -1.26
CA THR A 401 10.30 -20.09 -1.81
C THR A 401 10.67 -19.94 -3.29
N MET A 402 9.73 -19.55 -4.16
CA MET A 402 10.00 -19.37 -5.60
C MET A 402 11.12 -18.35 -5.88
N LYS A 403 11.19 -17.29 -5.06
CA LYS A 403 12.23 -16.24 -5.13
C LYS A 403 13.60 -16.77 -4.70
N MET A 404 13.68 -17.51 -3.59
CA MET A 404 14.90 -18.16 -3.10
C MET A 404 15.47 -19.15 -4.13
N LEU A 405 14.58 -19.92 -4.76
CA LEU A 405 14.90 -20.87 -5.83
C LEU A 405 15.32 -20.18 -7.17
N GLU A 406 15.44 -18.85 -7.24
CA GLU A 406 16.13 -18.18 -8.37
C GLU A 406 17.65 -18.20 -8.21
N GLY A 407 18.16 -18.36 -6.98
CA GLY A 407 19.59 -18.40 -6.67
C GLY A 407 19.96 -19.70 -5.98
N ILE A 408 19.49 -20.83 -6.50
CA ILE A 408 19.65 -22.16 -5.91
C ILE A 408 21.12 -22.58 -5.78
N GLU A 409 22.00 -22.02 -6.61
CA GLU A 409 23.46 -22.18 -6.57
C GLU A 409 24.11 -21.72 -5.25
N TYR A 410 23.42 -20.88 -4.46
CA TYR A 410 23.86 -20.48 -3.12
C TYR A 410 23.32 -21.37 -2.00
N CYS A 411 22.53 -22.40 -2.33
CA CYS A 411 21.98 -23.33 -1.34
C CYS A 411 23.03 -24.36 -0.91
N THR A 412 23.54 -24.21 0.31
CA THR A 412 24.52 -25.10 0.94
C THR A 412 23.91 -26.39 1.53
N ARG A 413 22.58 -26.47 1.62
CA ARG A 413 21.85 -27.56 2.29
C ARG A 413 21.09 -28.44 1.31
N HIS A 414 21.33 -29.75 1.36
CA HIS A 414 20.49 -30.74 0.68
C HIS A 414 19.26 -31.08 1.54
N ASP A 415 18.08 -30.63 1.12
CA ASP A 415 16.81 -30.88 1.81
C ASP A 415 15.76 -31.42 0.82
N LYS A 416 14.96 -32.40 1.25
CA LYS A 416 13.87 -32.96 0.45
C LYS A 416 12.77 -31.92 0.18
N ASP A 417 12.51 -31.02 1.13
CA ASP A 417 11.55 -29.93 0.96
C ASP A 417 12.01 -28.96 -0.14
N ILE A 418 13.31 -28.69 -0.23
CA ILE A 418 13.90 -27.81 -1.27
C ILE A 418 13.82 -28.48 -2.64
N LEU A 419 14.20 -29.76 -2.74
CA LEU A 419 14.10 -30.51 -4.00
C LEU A 419 12.66 -30.59 -4.51
N GLN A 420 11.69 -30.87 -3.64
CA GLN A 420 10.29 -30.91 -4.02
C GLN A 420 9.77 -29.53 -4.47
N ALA A 421 10.21 -28.46 -3.83
CA ALA A 421 9.84 -27.10 -4.24
C ALA A 421 10.51 -26.69 -5.56
N LEU A 422 11.74 -27.14 -5.83
CA LEU A 422 12.44 -26.92 -7.10
C LEU A 422 11.72 -27.62 -8.25
N LEU A 423 11.26 -28.87 -8.05
CA LEU A 423 10.43 -29.57 -9.04
C LEU A 423 9.12 -28.81 -9.30
N ARG A 424 8.39 -28.40 -8.25
CA ARG A 424 7.17 -27.57 -8.43
C ARG A 424 7.44 -26.25 -9.15
N LYS A 425 8.61 -25.64 -8.93
CA LYS A 425 9.01 -24.41 -9.67
C LYS A 425 9.27 -24.72 -11.14
N TYR A 426 9.95 -25.83 -11.43
CA TYR A 426 10.17 -26.28 -12.79
C TYR A 426 8.85 -26.54 -13.52
N ASP A 427 7.93 -27.30 -12.90
CA ASP A 427 6.58 -27.56 -13.45
C ASP A 427 5.80 -26.25 -13.68
N HIS A 428 5.91 -25.28 -12.76
CA HIS A 428 5.25 -23.98 -12.86
C HIS A 428 5.79 -23.12 -14.00
N GLU A 429 7.12 -22.98 -14.12
CA GLU A 429 7.74 -22.19 -15.20
C GLU A 429 7.61 -22.88 -16.56
N LEU A 430 7.65 -24.22 -16.62
CA LEU A 430 7.33 -24.99 -17.82
C LEU A 430 5.89 -24.74 -18.25
N GLY A 431 4.92 -24.83 -17.33
CA GLY A 431 3.51 -24.53 -17.60
C GLY A 431 3.26 -23.10 -18.11
N LYS A 432 4.07 -22.12 -17.70
CA LYS A 432 4.03 -20.76 -18.29
C LYS A 432 4.53 -20.75 -19.73
N MET A 433 5.66 -21.41 -20.02
CA MET A 433 6.21 -21.49 -21.38
C MET A 433 5.23 -22.21 -22.31
N GLU A 434 4.69 -23.34 -21.87
CA GLU A 434 3.60 -24.09 -22.52
C GLU A 434 2.39 -23.19 -22.84
N THR A 435 1.85 -22.50 -21.84
CA THR A 435 0.69 -21.60 -21.99
C THR A 435 0.98 -20.44 -22.95
N ALA A 436 2.18 -19.87 -22.89
CA ALA A 436 2.59 -18.78 -23.77
C ALA A 436 2.71 -19.23 -25.24
N LEU A 437 3.24 -20.44 -25.47
CA LEU A 437 3.41 -21.08 -26.78
C LEU A 437 2.15 -21.80 -27.29
N GLY A 438 1.08 -21.87 -26.49
CA GLY A 438 -0.14 -22.60 -26.87
C GLY A 438 0.05 -24.11 -27.04
N VAL A 439 1.05 -24.68 -26.38
CA VAL A 439 1.36 -26.13 -26.38
C VAL A 439 1.22 -26.70 -24.97
N ARG A 440 1.00 -28.01 -24.83
CA ARG A 440 1.01 -28.68 -23.53
C ARG A 440 1.66 -30.06 -23.63
N TRP A 441 2.40 -30.47 -22.62
CA TRP A 441 2.91 -31.83 -22.49
C TRP A 441 1.76 -32.82 -22.31
N VAL A 442 1.73 -33.82 -23.17
CA VAL A 442 0.87 -34.99 -23.02
C VAL A 442 1.77 -36.16 -22.61
N PRO A 443 1.66 -36.66 -21.36
CA PRO A 443 2.44 -37.82 -20.93
C PRO A 443 2.04 -39.04 -21.76
N PRO A 444 2.95 -40.02 -21.94
CA PRO A 444 2.64 -41.20 -22.73
C PRO A 444 1.51 -41.99 -22.07
N LEU A 445 0.54 -42.41 -22.87
CA LEU A 445 -0.64 -43.14 -22.39
C LEU A 445 -0.18 -44.40 -21.63
N PRO A 446 -0.66 -44.63 -20.38
CA PRO A 446 -0.34 -45.85 -19.67
C PRO A 446 -0.88 -47.03 -20.46
N VAL A 447 0.00 -47.95 -20.87
CA VAL A 447 -0.33 -49.12 -21.70
C VAL A 447 -1.20 -50.09 -20.89
N SER A 448 -2.50 -49.81 -20.88
CA SER A 448 -3.53 -50.53 -20.16
C SER A 448 -4.69 -50.79 -21.11
N GLY A 449 -4.71 -51.98 -21.73
CA GLY A 449 -5.92 -52.52 -22.36
C GLY A 449 -5.87 -52.86 -23.86
N LEU A 450 -4.77 -52.65 -24.59
CA LEU A 450 -4.68 -53.04 -26.01
C LEU A 450 -3.66 -54.16 -26.26
N ARG A 451 -4.13 -55.18 -26.99
CA ARG A 451 -3.45 -56.45 -27.24
C ARG A 451 -2.13 -56.24 -27.99
N CYS A 452 -1.19 -57.16 -27.76
CA CYS A 452 0.04 -57.29 -28.55
C CYS A 452 -0.28 -57.41 -30.05
N VAL A 453 -0.17 -56.30 -30.78
CA VAL A 453 0.08 -56.35 -32.22
C VAL A 453 1.57 -56.66 -32.39
N ARG A 454 1.89 -57.50 -33.39
CA ARG A 454 3.19 -58.16 -33.54
C ARG A 454 4.36 -57.17 -33.52
N GLN A 455 5.45 -57.60 -32.89
CA GLN A 455 6.76 -56.97 -32.97
C GLN A 455 7.20 -56.83 -34.44
N THR A 456 7.31 -55.59 -34.90
CA THR A 456 8.37 -55.18 -35.81
C THR A 456 9.43 -54.44 -35.00
N SER A 457 10.69 -54.56 -35.40
CA SER A 457 11.85 -53.95 -34.75
C SER A 457 11.70 -52.43 -34.60
N GLU A 458 12.32 -51.88 -33.54
CA GLU A 458 12.32 -50.44 -33.20
C GLU A 458 10.97 -49.86 -32.79
N ALA A 459 10.25 -50.58 -31.91
CA ALA A 459 9.21 -49.98 -31.08
C ALA A 459 9.82 -49.01 -30.05
N VAL A 460 10.15 -47.79 -30.51
CA VAL A 460 10.39 -46.62 -29.65
C VAL A 460 9.22 -46.54 -28.68
N ARG A 461 9.48 -46.61 -27.37
CA ARG A 461 8.44 -46.34 -26.37
C ARG A 461 7.88 -44.96 -26.70
N PRO A 462 6.57 -44.74 -26.79
CA PRO A 462 6.06 -43.39 -26.97
C PRO A 462 6.60 -42.56 -25.80
N GLU A 463 7.49 -41.63 -26.12
CA GLU A 463 7.86 -40.57 -25.19
C GLU A 463 6.66 -39.64 -25.08
N GLY A 464 6.56 -38.86 -24.00
CA GLY A 464 5.54 -37.82 -23.96
C GLY A 464 5.80 -36.82 -25.09
N GLN A 465 4.75 -36.16 -25.57
CA GLN A 465 4.87 -35.18 -26.65
C GLN A 465 4.13 -33.91 -26.29
N HIS A 466 4.66 -32.77 -26.70
CA HIS A 466 3.93 -31.51 -26.64
C HIS A 466 2.88 -31.49 -27.76
N VAL A 467 1.65 -31.11 -27.43
CA VAL A 467 0.53 -31.00 -28.36
C VAL A 467 -0.03 -29.59 -28.31
N GLU A 468 -0.31 -29.00 -29.46
CA GLU A 468 -0.94 -27.69 -29.58
C GLU A 468 -2.37 -27.71 -29.01
N PHE A 469 -2.75 -26.66 -28.28
CA PHE A 469 -4.11 -26.51 -27.72
C PHE A 469 -4.76 -25.14 -27.99
N GLY A 470 -4.11 -24.26 -28.75
CA GLY A 470 -4.62 -22.93 -29.12
C GLY A 470 -4.25 -22.53 -30.56
N ASN A 471 -4.81 -21.41 -31.03
CA ASN A 471 -4.53 -20.88 -32.36
C ASN A 471 -3.09 -20.33 -32.43
N GLN A 472 -2.21 -21.01 -33.17
CA GLN A 472 -0.81 -20.61 -33.32
C GLN A 472 -0.64 -19.21 -33.94
N GLY A 473 -1.57 -18.77 -34.81
CA GLY A 473 -1.53 -17.41 -35.37
C GLY A 473 -1.64 -16.33 -34.28
N GLU A 474 -2.62 -16.47 -33.38
CA GLU A 474 -2.81 -15.57 -32.23
C GLU A 474 -1.63 -15.68 -31.24
N VAL A 475 -1.06 -16.86 -31.05
CA VAL A 475 0.13 -17.06 -30.21
C VAL A 475 1.32 -16.26 -30.74
N PHE A 476 1.64 -16.39 -32.04
CA PHE A 476 2.75 -15.66 -32.66
C PHE A 476 2.49 -14.16 -32.69
N GLU A 477 1.25 -13.72 -32.93
CA GLU A 477 0.87 -12.29 -32.88
C GLU A 477 1.13 -11.71 -31.48
N ARG A 478 0.68 -12.37 -30.40
CA ARG A 478 0.98 -11.95 -29.02
C ARG A 478 2.48 -11.87 -28.74
N LEU A 479 3.23 -12.89 -29.15
CA LEU A 479 4.69 -12.99 -28.91
C LEU A 479 5.49 -11.96 -29.74
N SER A 480 4.95 -11.49 -30.87
CA SER A 480 5.58 -10.49 -31.73
C SER A 480 5.52 -9.06 -31.18
N VAL A 481 4.71 -8.78 -30.16
CA VAL A 481 4.58 -7.45 -29.55
C VAL A 481 5.86 -7.07 -28.80
N GLU A 482 6.46 -5.93 -29.12
CA GLU A 482 7.62 -5.41 -28.39
C GLU A 482 7.31 -5.26 -26.89
N GLY A 483 8.13 -5.90 -26.06
CA GLY A 483 7.92 -5.93 -24.62
C GLY A 483 6.87 -6.95 -24.15
N CYS A 484 6.48 -7.92 -24.99
CA CYS A 484 5.72 -9.09 -24.57
C CYS A 484 6.38 -9.73 -23.34
N LYS A 485 5.66 -9.74 -22.23
CA LYS A 485 6.04 -10.47 -21.02
C LYS A 485 5.15 -11.69 -20.91
N LEU A 486 5.76 -12.84 -20.58
CA LEU A 486 5.07 -14.12 -20.41
C LEU A 486 4.01 -14.07 -19.28
N GLU A 487 4.14 -13.09 -18.37
CA GLU A 487 3.06 -12.61 -17.50
C GLU A 487 3.13 -11.07 -17.49
N GLU A 488 2.02 -10.34 -17.30
CA GLU A 488 2.15 -9.07 -16.53
C GLU A 488 2.96 -9.40 -15.28
N ASP A 489 3.87 -8.54 -14.78
CA ASP A 489 4.65 -8.81 -13.56
C ASP A 489 3.69 -9.01 -12.35
N HIS A 490 3.13 -10.22 -12.22
CA HIS A 490 2.07 -10.60 -11.28
C HIS A 490 2.67 -10.99 -9.92
N TYR A 491 3.70 -10.20 -9.60
CA TYR A 491 3.64 -9.34 -8.42
C TYR A 491 2.40 -8.36 -8.41
N GLY A 492 1.19 -8.86 -8.78
CA GLY A 492 -0.23 -8.48 -8.57
C GLY A 492 -1.01 -9.73 -8.08
N TYR A 493 -1.88 -9.67 -7.05
CA TYR A 493 -2.55 -10.87 -6.42
C TYR A 493 -4.08 -10.65 -6.61
N PRO A 494 -4.95 -11.66 -6.84
CA PRO A 494 -4.95 -12.98 -6.19
C PRO A 494 -5.22 -14.22 -7.07
N HIS A 495 -4.92 -15.41 -6.53
CA HIS A 495 -5.55 -16.67 -6.93
C HIS A 495 -6.09 -17.41 -5.69
N ASP A 496 -7.17 -16.87 -5.12
CA ASP A 496 -8.24 -17.71 -4.60
C ASP A 496 -9.37 -17.61 -5.65
N VAL A 497 -9.26 -18.44 -6.69
CA VAL A 497 -10.36 -18.76 -7.60
C VAL A 497 -10.59 -20.26 -7.48
N GLU A 498 -11.56 -20.59 -6.62
CA GLU A 498 -12.35 -21.81 -6.52
C GLU A 498 -11.90 -23.01 -7.38
N GLN A 499 -11.18 -23.96 -6.75
CA GLN A 499 -11.49 -25.42 -6.73
C GLN A 499 -10.37 -26.23 -6.06
N VAL A 500 -10.09 -25.94 -4.78
CA VAL A 500 -9.48 -26.94 -3.87
C VAL A 500 -10.26 -26.90 -2.56
N MET A 501 -11.02 -27.96 -2.29
CA MET A 501 -11.84 -28.11 -1.10
C MET A 501 -11.02 -27.96 0.21
N ASP A 502 -11.51 -27.13 1.12
CA ASP A 502 -11.49 -27.28 2.58
C ASP A 502 -10.26 -27.86 3.32
N LEU A 503 -9.04 -27.61 2.82
CA LEU A 503 -7.79 -27.94 3.54
C LEU A 503 -6.84 -26.74 3.76
N LYS A 504 -7.21 -25.54 3.29
CA LYS A 504 -6.37 -24.33 3.41
C LYS A 504 -6.50 -23.56 4.74
N GLY A 505 -7.38 -23.96 5.66
CA GLY A 505 -7.58 -23.29 6.96
C GLY A 505 -6.41 -23.35 7.96
N MET A 506 -5.25 -23.90 7.57
CA MET A 506 -4.11 -24.19 8.46
C MET A 506 -2.81 -23.45 8.13
N ARG A 507 -2.81 -22.48 7.20
CA ARG A 507 -1.60 -21.71 6.85
C ARG A 507 -1.80 -20.21 6.94
N GLU A 508 -0.92 -19.57 7.72
CA GLU A 508 -0.50 -18.16 7.56
C GLU A 508 -1.38 -16.99 8.02
N GLU A 509 -2.14 -17.11 9.11
CA GLU A 509 -2.48 -15.89 9.87
C GLU A 509 -1.26 -15.37 10.67
N GLY A 510 -0.92 -14.10 10.44
CA GLY A 510 -0.40 -13.17 11.45
C GLY A 510 1.09 -13.15 11.81
N LEU A 511 1.97 -14.08 11.40
CA LEU A 511 3.31 -14.22 12.01
C LEU A 511 4.14 -12.90 12.12
N HIS A 512 4.13 -12.06 11.09
CA HIS A 512 4.91 -10.81 11.05
C HIS A 512 4.32 -9.68 11.91
N GLU A 513 3.00 -9.73 12.14
CA GLU A 513 2.21 -8.71 12.85
C GLU A 513 1.76 -9.18 14.24
N ALA A 514 2.07 -10.43 14.60
CA ALA A 514 1.75 -11.02 15.90
C ALA A 514 2.51 -10.33 17.03
N ASP A 515 1.77 -9.97 18.07
CA ASP A 515 2.29 -9.42 19.32
C ASP A 515 2.97 -10.51 20.17
N GLU A 516 3.72 -10.08 21.19
CA GLU A 516 4.43 -10.97 22.12
C GLU A 516 3.55 -11.31 23.32
N MET A 517 3.54 -12.58 23.74
CA MET A 517 2.78 -13.01 24.91
C MET A 517 3.52 -12.71 26.21
N GLY A 518 2.94 -11.84 27.05
CA GLY A 518 3.39 -11.54 28.40
C GLY A 518 4.01 -10.14 28.56
N PRO A 519 4.22 -9.68 29.82
CA PRO A 519 4.92 -8.43 30.09
C PRO A 519 6.42 -8.50 29.70
N ALA A 520 7.04 -7.33 29.60
CA ALA A 520 8.41 -7.12 29.10
C ALA A 520 9.48 -7.86 29.92
#